data_AF-A0A554MLX4-F1
#
_entry.id   AF-A0A554MLX4-F1
#
_cell.length_a   1.000
_cell.length_b   1.000
_cell.length_c   1.000
_cell.angle_alpha   90.00
_cell.angle_beta   90.00
_cell.angle_gamma   90.00
#
_symmetry.space_group_name_H-M   'P 1'
#
loop_
_entity.id
_entity.type
_entity.pdbx_description
1 polymer ?
#
loop_
_entity_poly.entity_id
_entity_poly.type
_entity_poly.pdbx_seq_one_letter_code
_entity_poly.pdbx_strand_id
1 'polypeptide(L)'
;MVKNIVLCVVRQGDQILLGLKKRRIGEGFLTVPGGKREGEESPEETARRELREECGIEALECKNVGSLRVSFVGDPTVWEETIMLVSSFSGEIAETEELRSEWFPIERIPYEKLWVDNEIWIPMALDGKKFEGTILFSGKKLFHPRDEMVETKIVDKLF
;
A
#
# COMPACT_ATOMS: atom_id res chain seq x y z
N MET A 1 3.76 -12.61 15.66
CA MET A 1 3.15 -11.30 16.00
C MET A 1 2.34 -10.84 14.81
N VAL A 2 1.14 -10.28 14.99
CA VAL A 2 0.34 -9.76 13.86
C VAL A 2 0.40 -8.23 13.86
N LYS A 3 0.59 -7.63 12.69
CA LYS A 3 0.55 -6.17 12.48
C LYS A 3 -0.52 -5.87 11.44
N ASN A 4 -1.45 -4.99 11.78
CA ASN A 4 -2.53 -4.55 10.88
C ASN A 4 -2.12 -3.25 10.20
N ILE A 5 -2.03 -3.27 8.88
CA ILE A 5 -1.63 -2.14 8.05
C ILE A 5 -2.78 -1.80 7.10
N VAL A 6 -2.96 -0.53 6.82
CA VAL A 6 -3.87 -0.02 5.80
C VAL A 6 -3.06 0.70 4.75
N LEU A 7 -3.23 0.33 3.48
CA LEU A 7 -2.55 0.92 2.32
C LEU A 7 -3.59 1.58 1.40
N CYS A 8 -3.32 2.80 0.96
CA CYS A 8 -4.27 3.64 0.25
C CYS A 8 -3.84 3.83 -1.21
N VAL A 9 -4.50 3.13 -2.14
CA VAL A 9 -4.39 3.39 -3.57
C VAL A 9 -5.23 4.61 -3.90
N VAL A 10 -4.61 5.79 -3.91
CA VAL A 10 -5.30 7.04 -4.25
C VAL A 10 -5.21 7.26 -5.75
N ARG A 11 -6.38 7.34 -6.41
CA ARG A 11 -6.49 7.52 -7.85
C ARG A 11 -7.05 8.91 -8.17
N GLN A 12 -6.41 9.60 -9.11
CA GLN A 12 -6.92 10.82 -9.71
C GLN A 12 -6.83 10.69 -11.23
N GLY A 13 -7.97 10.45 -11.90
CA GLY A 13 -7.99 10.22 -13.34
C GLY A 13 -7.19 8.98 -13.75
N ASP A 14 -6.14 9.21 -14.55
CA ASP A 14 -5.16 8.24 -15.02
C ASP A 14 -3.86 8.23 -14.20
N GLN A 15 -3.87 8.85 -13.02
CA GLN A 15 -2.72 8.93 -12.11
C GLN A 15 -2.99 8.22 -10.78
N ILE A 16 -1.91 7.75 -10.16
CA ILE A 16 -1.85 7.19 -8.81
C ILE A 16 -0.92 8.03 -7.94
N LEU A 17 -1.28 8.22 -6.68
CA LEU A 17 -0.40 8.86 -5.70
C LEU A 17 0.58 7.81 -5.15
N LEU A 18 1.87 8.06 -5.34
CA LEU A 18 2.94 7.33 -4.66
C LEU A 18 3.78 8.34 -3.88
N GLY A 19 4.52 7.87 -2.90
CA GLY A 19 5.45 8.70 -2.17
C GLY A 19 6.77 8.03 -1.89
N LEU A 20 7.85 8.80 -1.97
CA LEU A 20 9.16 8.36 -1.52
C LEU A 20 9.16 8.33 0.01
N LYS A 21 9.29 7.14 0.58
CA LYS A 21 9.34 6.92 2.03
C LYS A 21 10.64 7.50 2.57
N LYS A 22 10.56 8.46 3.47
CA LYS A 22 11.71 9.18 4.04
C LYS A 22 12.23 8.57 5.35
N ARG A 23 11.44 7.70 5.99
CA ARG A 23 11.74 7.08 7.29
C ARG A 23 11.08 5.70 7.40
N ARG A 24 11.50 4.94 8.43
CA ARG A 24 10.93 3.64 8.86
C ARG A 24 11.16 2.53 7.80
N ILE A 25 10.34 1.46 7.87
CA ILE A 25 10.42 0.34 6.92
C ILE A 25 10.07 0.86 5.52
N GLY A 26 10.91 0.50 4.54
CA GLY A 26 10.76 0.94 3.16
C GLY A 26 11.42 2.29 2.85
N GLU A 27 12.22 2.87 3.77
CA GLU A 27 12.98 4.08 3.49
C GLU A 27 13.79 3.97 2.18
N GLY A 28 13.67 4.99 1.33
CA GLY A 28 14.30 5.02 0.00
C GLY A 28 13.47 4.36 -1.11
N PHE A 29 12.37 3.68 -0.79
CA PHE A 29 11.42 3.12 -1.76
C PHE A 29 10.22 4.03 -1.97
N LEU A 30 9.59 3.88 -3.13
CA LEU A 30 8.24 4.38 -3.34
C LEU A 30 7.24 3.46 -2.65
N THR A 31 6.14 4.03 -2.17
CA THR A 31 5.01 3.30 -1.59
C THR A 31 3.72 4.04 -1.90
N VAL A 32 2.60 3.34 -1.86
CA VAL A 32 1.30 4.00 -1.63
C VAL A 32 1.25 4.54 -0.19
N PRO A 33 0.52 5.63 0.08
CA PRO A 33 0.32 6.12 1.44
C PRO A 33 -0.36 5.09 2.33
N GLY A 34 -0.12 5.17 3.63
CA GLY A 34 -0.77 4.29 4.59
C GLY A 34 0.12 3.92 5.77
N GLY A 35 -0.49 3.26 6.75
CA GLY A 35 0.18 2.96 8.00
C GLY A 35 -0.57 2.00 8.88
N LYS A 36 -0.16 1.97 10.14
CA LYS A 36 -0.63 0.97 11.09
C LYS A 36 -1.99 1.40 11.64
N ARG A 37 -2.90 0.42 11.76
CA ARG A 37 -4.16 0.62 12.49
C ARG A 37 -3.88 0.90 13.97
N GLU A 38 -4.49 1.94 14.51
CA GLU A 38 -4.35 2.33 15.92
C GLU A 38 -5.63 2.05 16.70
N GLY A 39 -5.49 1.58 17.95
CA GLY A 39 -6.63 1.28 18.81
C GLY A 39 -7.70 0.41 18.14
N GLU A 40 -8.92 0.95 18.05
CA GLU A 40 -10.07 0.27 17.46
C GLU A 40 -10.45 0.79 16.06
N GLU A 41 -9.68 1.73 15.48
CA GLU A 41 -9.96 2.37 14.19
C GLU A 41 -10.40 1.38 13.12
N SER A 42 -11.48 1.61 12.41
CA SER A 42 -11.78 0.88 11.17
C SER A 42 -10.70 1.12 10.11
N PRO A 43 -10.57 0.24 9.08
CA PRO A 43 -9.66 0.50 7.98
C PRO A 43 -9.89 1.83 7.28
N GLU A 44 -11.14 2.29 7.22
CA GLU A 44 -11.48 3.60 6.64
C GLU A 44 -10.99 4.76 7.52
N GLU A 45 -11.16 4.68 8.84
CA GLU A 45 -10.65 5.69 9.78
C GLU A 45 -9.12 5.77 9.72
N THR A 46 -8.43 4.63 9.70
CA THR A 46 -6.98 4.58 9.52
C THR A 46 -6.56 5.19 8.18
N ALA A 47 -7.23 4.84 7.07
CA ALA A 47 -6.91 5.40 5.75
C ALA A 47 -7.04 6.94 5.73
N ARG A 48 -8.12 7.48 6.31
CA ARG A 48 -8.35 8.93 6.39
C ARG A 48 -7.27 9.63 7.24
N ARG A 49 -6.94 9.06 8.41
CA ARG A 49 -5.88 9.60 9.27
C ARG A 49 -4.53 9.61 8.57
N GLU A 50 -4.11 8.47 8.02
CA GLU A 50 -2.80 8.31 7.37
C GLU A 50 -2.67 9.22 6.13
N LEU A 51 -3.72 9.35 5.31
CA LEU A 51 -3.69 10.27 4.17
C LEU A 51 -3.57 11.74 4.58
N ARG A 52 -4.21 12.12 5.70
CA ARG A 52 -4.05 13.47 6.24
C ARG A 52 -2.65 13.69 6.79
N GLU A 53 -2.09 12.71 7.50
CA GLU A 53 -0.78 12.80 8.16
C GLU A 53 0.40 12.69 7.20
N GLU A 54 0.34 11.78 6.22
CA GLU A 54 1.44 11.52 5.27
C GLU A 54 1.36 12.39 4.01
N CYS A 55 0.15 12.82 3.60
CA CYS A 55 -0.07 13.47 2.30
C CYS A 55 -0.79 14.83 2.37
N GLY A 56 -1.38 15.22 3.50
CA GLY A 56 -2.13 16.47 3.63
C GLY A 56 -3.51 16.48 2.95
N ILE A 57 -4.04 15.30 2.56
CA ILE A 57 -5.34 15.18 1.87
C ILE A 57 -6.36 14.43 2.74
N GLU A 58 -7.64 14.73 2.56
CA GLU A 58 -8.75 14.03 3.21
C GLU A 58 -9.48 13.17 2.18
N ALA A 59 -9.51 11.85 2.38
CA ALA A 59 -10.29 10.95 1.53
C ALA A 59 -11.79 11.30 1.64
N LEU A 60 -12.55 11.24 0.55
CA LEU A 60 -14.00 11.46 0.57
C LEU A 60 -14.73 10.15 0.25
N GLU A 61 -14.26 9.42 -0.75
CA GLU A 61 -14.72 8.08 -1.10
C GLU A 61 -13.56 7.10 -0.99
N CYS A 62 -13.70 6.12 -0.09
CA CYS A 62 -12.69 5.12 0.20
C CYS A 62 -13.37 3.75 0.34
N LYS A 63 -12.85 2.73 -0.34
CA LYS A 63 -13.43 1.37 -0.33
C LYS A 63 -12.34 0.34 -0.14
N ASN A 64 -12.59 -0.64 0.73
CA ASN A 64 -11.74 -1.82 0.82
C ASN A 64 -11.88 -2.64 -0.48
N VAL A 65 -10.76 -2.84 -1.16
CA VAL A 65 -10.65 -3.64 -2.39
C VAL A 65 -9.70 -4.81 -2.23
N GLY A 66 -8.94 -4.91 -1.15
CA GLY A 66 -7.93 -5.96 -1.01
C GLY A 66 -7.64 -6.32 0.44
N SER A 67 -7.37 -7.60 0.69
CA SER A 67 -6.83 -8.07 1.96
C SER A 67 -5.67 -9.03 1.72
N LEU A 68 -4.47 -8.64 2.14
CA LEU A 68 -3.26 -9.41 1.94
C LEU A 68 -2.69 -9.85 3.28
N ARG A 69 -2.24 -11.10 3.34
CA ARG A 69 -1.45 -11.63 4.45
C ARG A 69 -0.02 -11.78 3.99
N VAL A 70 0.85 -10.89 4.45
CA VAL A 70 2.26 -10.83 4.05
C VAL A 70 3.15 -11.40 5.15
N SER A 71 4.13 -12.21 4.77
CA SER A 71 5.09 -12.84 5.70
C SER A 71 6.43 -13.04 5.03
N PHE A 72 7.49 -13.16 5.84
CA PHE A 72 8.86 -13.37 5.39
C PHE A 72 9.40 -14.67 5.97
N VAL A 73 10.09 -15.47 5.15
CA VAL A 73 10.68 -16.74 5.60
C VAL A 73 11.67 -16.47 6.74
N GLY A 74 11.42 -17.12 7.89
CA GLY A 74 12.26 -16.98 9.09
C GLY A 74 11.85 -15.83 10.02
N ASP A 75 10.86 -15.01 9.65
CA ASP A 75 10.28 -13.98 10.52
C ASP A 75 8.91 -14.46 11.08
N PRO A 76 8.69 -14.47 12.40
CA PRO A 76 7.40 -14.85 13.00
C PRO A 76 6.32 -13.75 12.89
N THR A 77 6.62 -12.62 12.25
CA THR A 77 5.71 -11.51 12.02
C THR A 77 4.84 -11.77 10.80
N VAL A 78 3.54 -11.60 10.98
CA VAL A 78 2.56 -11.58 9.91
C VAL A 78 2.01 -10.17 9.79
N TRP A 79 1.98 -9.64 8.58
CA TRP A 79 1.39 -8.35 8.26
C TRP A 79 0.04 -8.62 7.59
N GLU A 80 -1.03 -8.11 8.18
CA GLU A 80 -2.37 -8.13 7.61
C GLU A 80 -2.63 -6.76 7.00
N GLU A 81 -2.51 -6.68 5.68
CA GLU A 81 -2.60 -5.45 4.91
C GLU A 81 -3.99 -5.33 4.29
N THR A 82 -4.69 -4.24 4.63
CA THR A 82 -5.97 -3.87 4.02
C THR A 82 -5.72 -2.83 2.93
N ILE A 83 -6.13 -3.13 1.70
CA ILE A 83 -5.94 -2.25 0.55
C ILE A 83 -7.21 -1.45 0.32
N MET A 84 -7.09 -0.13 0.41
CA MET A 84 -8.17 0.81 0.25
C MET A 84 -8.00 1.56 -1.08
N LEU A 85 -9.02 1.53 -1.94
CA LEU A 85 -9.09 2.39 -3.13
C LEU A 85 -9.76 3.70 -2.75
N VAL A 86 -9.07 4.81 -2.98
CA VAL A 86 -9.59 6.17 -2.79
C VAL A 86 -9.86 6.80 -4.15
N SER A 87 -11.15 6.95 -4.49
CA SER A 87 -11.61 7.49 -5.78
C SER A 87 -11.94 8.97 -5.74
N SER A 88 -12.05 9.55 -4.55
CA SER A 88 -12.35 10.96 -4.33
C SER A 88 -11.70 11.44 -3.04
N PHE A 89 -11.14 12.65 -3.06
CA PHE A 89 -10.48 13.28 -1.93
C PHE A 89 -10.56 14.82 -2.05
N SER A 90 -10.23 15.52 -0.98
CA SER A 90 -10.08 16.97 -0.94
C SER A 90 -8.70 17.38 -0.41
N GLY A 91 -8.27 18.60 -0.74
CA GLY A 91 -6.98 19.13 -0.35
C GLY A 91 -5.94 19.03 -1.47
N GLU A 92 -4.74 19.53 -1.19
CA GLU A 92 -3.58 19.46 -2.08
C GLU A 92 -2.52 18.59 -1.42
N ILE A 93 -1.82 17.78 -2.21
CA ILE A 93 -0.76 16.93 -1.68
C ILE A 93 0.38 17.81 -1.14
N ALA A 94 0.90 17.44 0.02
CA ALA A 94 2.03 18.10 0.64
C ALA A 94 3.11 17.08 1.01
N GLU A 95 4.37 17.47 0.87
CA GLU A 95 5.48 16.69 1.42
C GLU A 95 5.45 16.77 2.95
N THR A 96 5.64 15.63 3.60
CA THR A 96 5.66 15.51 5.06
C THR A 96 7.02 15.00 5.54
N GLU A 97 7.19 14.85 6.85
CA GLU A 97 8.40 14.23 7.39
C GLU A 97 8.52 12.75 6.99
N GLU A 98 7.39 12.07 6.73
CA GLU A 98 7.34 10.64 6.45
C GLU A 98 7.36 10.35 4.95
N LEU A 99 6.66 11.15 4.15
CA LEU A 99 6.39 10.84 2.75
C LEU A 99 6.51 12.08 1.86
N ARG A 100 7.29 11.93 0.78
CA ARG A 100 7.30 12.91 -0.32
C ARG A 100 6.43 12.37 -1.46
N SER A 101 5.17 12.82 -1.48
CA SER A 101 4.15 12.33 -2.40
C SER A 101 4.22 13.00 -3.78
N GLU A 102 3.96 12.24 -4.83
CA GLU A 102 3.96 12.67 -6.23
C GLU A 102 2.95 11.84 -7.04
N TRP A 103 2.34 12.45 -8.05
CA TRP A 103 1.42 11.77 -8.96
C TRP A 103 2.19 11.07 -10.08
N PHE A 104 1.94 9.77 -10.24
CA PHE A 104 2.51 8.96 -11.31
C PHE A 104 1.43 8.55 -12.30
N PRO A 105 1.67 8.61 -13.63
CA PRO A 105 0.76 8.00 -14.60
C PRO A 105 0.63 6.50 -14.33
N ILE A 106 -0.61 5.98 -14.32
CA ILE A 106 -0.89 4.56 -14.07
C ILE A 106 -0.15 3.66 -15.09
N GLU A 107 -0.05 4.10 -16.35
CA GLU A 107 0.66 3.36 -17.40
C GLU A 107 2.20 3.35 -17.22
N ARG A 108 2.75 4.18 -16.31
CA ARG A 108 4.21 4.31 -16.06
C ARG A 108 4.56 4.25 -14.58
N ILE A 109 3.82 3.43 -13.82
CA ILE A 109 4.17 3.18 -12.42
C ILE A 109 5.61 2.60 -12.37
N PRO A 110 6.53 3.22 -11.62
CA PRO A 110 7.92 2.77 -11.52
C PRO A 110 8.04 1.57 -10.56
N TYR A 111 7.52 0.41 -10.97
CA TYR A 111 7.49 -0.82 -10.16
C TYR A 111 8.88 -1.27 -9.67
N GLU A 112 9.94 -0.90 -10.37
CA GLU A 112 11.32 -1.15 -9.95
C GLU A 112 11.72 -0.41 -8.67
N LYS A 113 10.96 0.61 -8.26
CA LYS A 113 11.16 1.38 -7.02
C LYS A 113 10.16 1.03 -5.92
N LEU A 114 9.25 0.09 -6.17
CA LEU A 114 8.21 -0.38 -5.26
C LEU A 114 8.58 -1.75 -4.71
N TRP A 115 7.79 -2.27 -3.77
CA TRP A 115 7.89 -3.68 -3.40
C TRP A 115 7.44 -4.56 -4.58
N VAL A 116 8.08 -5.72 -4.78
CA VAL A 116 7.87 -6.56 -5.98
C VAL A 116 6.44 -7.11 -6.08
N ASP A 117 5.75 -7.31 -4.96
CA ASP A 117 4.35 -7.71 -4.92
C ASP A 117 3.39 -6.59 -5.38
N ASN A 118 3.83 -5.33 -5.33
CA ASN A 118 3.00 -4.18 -5.73
C ASN A 118 2.68 -4.23 -7.24
N GLU A 119 3.54 -4.85 -8.07
CA GLU A 119 3.26 -5.12 -9.48
C GLU A 119 2.06 -6.06 -9.68
N ILE A 120 1.71 -6.84 -8.66
CA ILE A 120 0.62 -7.81 -8.69
C ILE A 120 -0.68 -7.15 -8.25
N TRP A 121 -0.72 -6.53 -7.07
CA TRP A 121 -1.98 -6.08 -6.47
C TRP A 121 -2.36 -4.61 -6.77
N ILE A 122 -1.41 -3.72 -7.09
CA ILE A 122 -1.76 -2.32 -7.46
C ILE A 122 -2.68 -2.29 -8.69
N PRO A 123 -2.40 -3.02 -9.79
CA PRO A 123 -3.31 -3.07 -10.93
C PRO A 123 -4.71 -3.57 -10.56
N MET A 124 -4.79 -4.60 -9.70
CA MET A 124 -6.07 -5.15 -9.24
C MET A 124 -6.88 -4.12 -8.43
N ALA A 125 -6.21 -3.36 -7.55
CA ALA A 125 -6.83 -2.29 -6.78
C ALA A 125 -7.30 -1.13 -7.67
N LEU A 126 -6.50 -0.73 -8.67
CA LEU A 126 -6.85 0.32 -9.62
C LEU A 126 -8.03 -0.06 -10.54
N ASP A 127 -8.19 -1.35 -10.83
CA ASP A 127 -9.35 -1.94 -11.50
C ASP A 127 -10.61 -1.97 -10.60
N GLY A 128 -10.47 -1.69 -9.30
CA GLY A 128 -11.56 -1.79 -8.32
C GLY A 128 -12.02 -3.22 -8.05
N LYS A 129 -11.22 -4.24 -8.40
CA LYS A 129 -11.52 -5.64 -8.12
C LYS A 129 -11.31 -5.92 -6.64
N LYS A 130 -12.17 -6.75 -6.06
CA LYS A 130 -11.95 -7.28 -4.72
C LYS A 130 -10.99 -8.45 -4.77
N PHE A 131 -10.00 -8.49 -3.89
CA PHE A 131 -9.05 -9.60 -3.83
C PHE A 131 -8.64 -9.95 -2.41
N GLU A 132 -8.30 -11.22 -2.21
CA GLU A 132 -7.64 -11.69 -0.99
C GLU A 132 -6.37 -12.45 -1.40
N GLY A 133 -5.32 -12.41 -0.58
CA GLY A 133 -4.12 -13.15 -0.92
C GLY A 133 -3.16 -13.36 0.23
N THR A 134 -2.26 -14.31 0.02
CA THR A 134 -1.07 -14.50 0.86
C THR A 134 0.17 -14.25 0.02
N ILE A 135 1.07 -13.45 0.57
CA ILE A 135 2.38 -13.17 -0.01
C ILE A 135 3.44 -13.70 0.97
N LEU A 136 4.26 -14.62 0.49
CA LEU A 136 5.43 -15.11 1.21
C LEU A 136 6.68 -14.63 0.49
N PHE A 137 7.45 -13.81 1.19
CA PHE A 137 8.76 -13.36 0.76
C PHE A 137 9.85 -14.32 1.23
N SER A 138 10.75 -14.71 0.33
CA SER A 138 11.90 -15.59 0.62
C SER A 138 13.14 -15.08 -0.10
N GLY A 139 14.28 -14.89 0.59
CA GLY A 139 15.45 -14.29 -0.06
C GLY A 139 16.66 -14.07 0.85
N LYS A 140 17.84 -13.84 0.25
CA LYS A 140 19.08 -13.55 0.98
C LYS A 140 19.20 -12.04 1.24
N LYS A 141 18.80 -11.62 2.45
CA LYS A 141 18.97 -10.29 3.07
C LYS A 141 17.87 -9.25 2.77
N LEU A 142 17.55 -8.52 3.83
CA LEU A 142 16.49 -7.52 4.07
C LEU A 142 16.51 -6.24 3.20
N PHE A 143 17.25 -6.17 2.10
CA PHE A 143 17.43 -4.89 1.40
C PHE A 143 17.59 -5.04 -0.11
N HIS A 144 16.54 -5.49 -0.80
CA HIS A 144 16.09 -4.96 -2.10
C HIS A 144 14.82 -5.74 -2.56
N PRO A 145 13.70 -5.09 -2.92
CA PRO A 145 12.48 -5.79 -3.30
C PRO A 145 12.63 -6.72 -4.50
N ARG A 146 13.58 -6.43 -5.41
CA ARG A 146 13.83 -7.28 -6.58
C ARG A 146 14.76 -8.47 -6.31
N ASP A 147 15.41 -8.55 -5.15
CA ASP A 147 16.29 -9.68 -4.79
C ASP A 147 15.56 -10.79 -4.01
N GLU A 148 14.25 -10.63 -3.80
CA GLU A 148 13.41 -11.58 -3.06
C GLU A 148 12.58 -12.46 -4.01
N MET A 149 12.60 -13.77 -3.77
CA MET A 149 11.64 -14.70 -4.33
C MET A 149 10.30 -14.53 -3.65
N VAL A 150 9.28 -14.22 -4.45
CA VAL A 150 7.90 -14.08 -3.98
C VAL A 150 7.12 -15.33 -4.34
N GLU A 151 6.58 -16.00 -3.34
CA GLU A 151 5.49 -16.95 -3.53
C GLU A 151 4.17 -16.24 -3.24
N THR A 152 3.39 -16.00 -4.29
CA THR A 152 2.07 -15.37 -4.16
C THR A 152 0.96 -16.37 -4.41
N LYS A 153 0.00 -16.42 -3.49
CA LYS A 153 -1.32 -17.01 -3.73
C LYS A 153 -2.36 -15.93 -3.52
N ILE A 154 -2.74 -15.27 -4.61
CA ILE A 154 -3.90 -14.37 -4.61
C ILE A 154 -5.11 -15.21 -5.03
N VAL A 155 -6.12 -15.23 -4.16
CA VAL A 155 -7.43 -15.81 -4.45
C VAL A 155 -8.36 -14.63 -4.72
N ASP A 156 -8.69 -14.44 -5.99
CA ASP A 156 -9.75 -13.52 -6.37
C ASP A 156 -11.08 -14.08 -5.83
N LYS A 157 -11.48 -13.61 -4.65
CA LYS A 157 -12.83 -13.82 -4.15
C LYS A 157 -13.63 -12.57 -4.47
N LEU A 158 -14.48 -12.71 -5.46
CA LEU A 158 -15.60 -11.80 -5.69
C LEU A 158 -16.50 -11.86 -4.44
N PHE A 159 -16.48 -10.82 -3.62
CA PHE A 159 -17.49 -10.57 -2.58
C PHE A 159 -18.46 -9.49 -3.02
#